data_AF-A0A9D6LQJ7-F1
#
_entry.id   AF-A0A9D6LQJ7-F1
#
_cell.length_a   1.000
_cell.length_b   1.000
_cell.length_c   1.000
_cell.angle_alpha   90.00
_cell.angle_beta   90.00
_cell.angle_gamma   90.00
#
_symmetry.space_group_name_H-M   'P 1'
#
loop_
_entity.id
_entity.type
_entity.pdbx_description
1 polymer ?
#
loop_
_entity_poly.entity_id
_entity_poly.type
_entity_poly.pdbx_seq_one_letter_code
_entity_poly.pdbx_strand_id
1 'polypeptide(L)'
;MNVDSNAKEILLDSDALSAQDLQKQVQKLQSQILSLQKSVEALETKLLKTSARYVAACPNCQTRFDMLAHHYSIGLFDNLVYVKCPKCHKTLPLKGGSGGDVDLVQG
;
A
#
# COMPACT_ATOMS: atom_id res chain seq x y z
N MET A 1 -2.58 -37.29 -56.45
CA MET A 1 -2.95 -37.35 -55.02
C MET A 1 -1.86 -36.60 -54.27
N ASN A 2 -2.15 -35.41 -53.73
CA ASN A 2 -1.18 -34.55 -53.04
C ASN A 2 -1.82 -33.96 -51.77
N VAL A 3 -2.53 -34.80 -51.03
CA VAL A 3 -3.36 -34.40 -49.88
C VAL A 3 -2.50 -34.30 -48.61
N ASP A 4 -1.44 -35.10 -48.52
CA ASP A 4 -0.54 -35.16 -47.36
C ASP A 4 0.39 -33.94 -47.22
N SER A 5 0.80 -33.30 -48.32
CA SER A 5 1.62 -32.08 -48.25
C SER A 5 0.82 -30.87 -47.76
N ASN A 6 -0.44 -30.76 -48.19
CA ASN A 6 -1.30 -29.64 -47.81
C ASN A 6 -1.72 -29.72 -46.34
N ALA A 7 -1.98 -30.93 -45.82
CA ALA A 7 -2.28 -31.14 -44.41
C ALA A 7 -1.10 -30.79 -43.48
N LYS A 8 0.15 -31.03 -43.93
CA LYS A 8 1.35 -30.67 -43.16
C LYS A 8 1.59 -29.16 -43.10
N GLU A 9 1.39 -28.43 -44.19
CA GLU A 9 1.52 -26.96 -44.19
C GLU A 9 0.47 -26.30 -43.28
N ILE A 10 -0.78 -26.75 -43.31
CA ILE A 10 -1.87 -26.20 -42.49
C ILE A 10 -1.64 -26.44 -40.98
N LEU A 11 -1.06 -27.60 -40.62
CA LEU A 11 -0.71 -27.91 -39.23
C LEU A 11 0.44 -27.04 -38.70
N LEU A 12 1.48 -26.83 -39.52
CA LEU A 12 2.61 -25.97 -39.17
C LEU A 12 2.20 -24.50 -38.99
N ASP A 13 1.29 -24.01 -39.82
CA ASP A 13 0.76 -22.64 -39.71
C ASP A 13 -0.13 -22.46 -38.48
N SER A 14 -0.94 -23.47 -38.11
CA SER A 14 -1.75 -23.42 -36.87
C SER A 14 -0.89 -23.41 -35.62
N ASP A 15 0.18 -24.21 -35.58
CA ASP A 15 1.12 -24.24 -34.45
C ASP A 15 1.92 -22.93 -34.35
N ALA A 16 2.30 -22.33 -35.48
CA ALA A 16 2.99 -21.04 -35.52
C ALA A 16 2.09 -19.87 -35.06
N LEU A 17 0.81 -19.86 -35.44
CA LEU A 17 -0.18 -18.90 -34.96
C LEU A 17 -0.41 -19.05 -33.44
N SER A 18 -0.55 -20.30 -32.97
CA SER A 18 -0.69 -20.59 -31.54
C SER A 18 0.53 -20.10 -30.74
N ALA A 19 1.75 -20.35 -31.24
CA ALA A 19 2.98 -19.90 -30.60
C ALA A 19 3.09 -18.36 -30.55
N GLN A 20 2.71 -17.66 -31.62
CA GLN A 20 2.68 -16.19 -31.63
C GLN A 20 1.66 -15.61 -30.63
N ASP A 21 0.48 -16.21 -30.54
CA ASP A 21 -0.55 -15.76 -29.62
C ASP A 21 -0.17 -16.02 -28.15
N LEU A 22 0.47 -17.16 -27.88
CA LEU A 22 1.12 -17.42 -26.59
C LEU A 22 2.20 -16.39 -26.28
N GLN A 23 3.07 -16.06 -27.24
CA GLN A 23 4.14 -15.09 -27.04
C GLN A 23 3.58 -13.68 -26.73
N LYS A 24 2.52 -13.26 -27.43
CA LYS A 24 1.80 -12.01 -27.14
C LYS A 24 1.16 -12.03 -25.75
N GLN A 25 0.55 -13.15 -25.35
CA GLN A 25 0.00 -13.29 -23.99
C GLN A 25 1.09 -13.21 -22.93
N VAL A 26 2.23 -13.85 -23.14
CA VAL A 26 3.37 -13.80 -22.22
C VAL A 26 3.88 -12.36 -22.08
N GLN A 27 4.07 -11.64 -23.19
CA GLN A 27 4.51 -10.24 -23.16
C GLN A 27 3.49 -9.34 -22.43
N LYS A 28 2.19 -9.56 -22.67
CA LYS A 28 1.13 -8.84 -21.97
C LYS A 28 1.18 -9.12 -20.47
N LEU A 29 1.27 -10.37 -20.05
CA LEU A 29 1.37 -10.76 -18.64
C LEU A 29 2.64 -10.18 -17.99
N GLN A 30 3.77 -10.21 -18.68
CA GLN A 30 5.02 -9.60 -18.20
C GLN A 30 4.86 -8.10 -17.96
N SER A 31 4.24 -7.37 -18.90
CA SER A 31 3.98 -5.93 -18.72
C SER A 31 3.03 -5.65 -17.54
N GLN A 32 2.01 -6.50 -17.36
CA GLN A 32 1.07 -6.38 -16.23
C GLN A 32 1.76 -6.64 -14.90
N ILE A 33 2.63 -7.66 -14.82
CA ILE A 33 3.42 -7.96 -13.61
C ILE A 33 4.34 -6.78 -13.27
N LEU A 34 5.04 -6.22 -14.25
CA LEU A 34 5.91 -5.05 -14.04
C LEU A 34 5.11 -3.82 -13.54
N SER A 35 3.92 -3.60 -14.09
CA SER A 35 3.04 -2.52 -13.62
C SER A 35 2.53 -2.76 -12.19
N LEU A 36 2.24 -4.02 -11.85
CA LEU A 36 1.78 -4.39 -10.52
C LEU A 36 2.89 -4.20 -9.49
N GLN A 37 4.12 -4.64 -9.80
CA GLN A 37 5.30 -4.45 -8.95
C GLN A 37 5.53 -2.98 -8.62
N LYS A 38 5.53 -2.10 -9.63
CA LYS A 38 5.65 -0.64 -9.42
C LYS A 38 4.53 -0.07 -8.54
N SER A 39 3.32 -0.60 -8.70
CA SER A 39 2.17 -0.15 -7.90
C SER A 39 2.30 -0.57 -6.44
N VAL A 40 2.80 -1.78 -6.19
CA VAL A 40 3.10 -2.29 -4.84
C VAL A 40 4.20 -1.46 -4.18
N GLU A 41 5.31 -1.20 -4.86
CA GLU A 41 6.41 -0.36 -4.34
C GLU A 41 5.92 1.06 -3.98
N ALA A 42 5.07 1.65 -4.83
CA ALA A 42 4.48 2.96 -4.57
C ALA A 42 3.52 2.94 -3.35
N LEU A 43 2.77 1.86 -3.18
CA LEU A 43 1.89 1.65 -2.03
C LEU A 43 2.69 1.46 -0.74
N GLU A 44 3.74 0.64 -0.75
CA GLU A 44 4.64 0.45 0.39
C GLU A 44 5.26 1.78 0.83
N THR A 45 5.76 2.57 -0.13
CA THR A 45 6.32 3.90 0.15
C THR A 45 5.29 4.83 0.78
N LYS A 46 4.05 4.86 0.23
CA LYS A 46 2.96 5.67 0.79
C LYS A 46 2.54 5.20 2.18
N LEU A 47 2.50 3.90 2.41
CA LEU A 47 2.13 3.31 3.70
C LEU A 47 3.18 3.65 4.76
N LEU A 48 4.46 3.49 4.46
CA LEU A 48 5.57 3.88 5.34
C LEU A 48 5.49 5.37 5.67
N LYS A 49 5.34 6.23 4.67
CA LYS A 49 5.20 7.68 4.88
C LYS A 49 3.96 8.04 5.70
N THR A 50 2.86 7.32 5.54
CA THR A 50 1.62 7.60 6.27
C THR A 50 1.72 7.12 7.71
N SER A 51 2.21 5.90 7.95
CA SER A 51 2.40 5.34 9.30
C SER A 51 3.34 6.20 10.16
N ALA A 52 4.41 6.74 9.56
CA ALA A 52 5.35 7.61 10.26
C ALA A 52 4.67 8.88 10.85
N ARG A 53 3.59 9.39 10.24
CA ARG A 53 2.84 10.54 10.76
C ARG A 53 2.08 10.25 12.05
N TYR A 54 1.81 8.98 12.31
CA TYR A 54 1.07 8.56 13.50
C TYR A 54 1.99 8.05 14.61
N VAL A 55 3.31 8.14 14.44
CA VAL A 55 4.28 7.84 15.48
C VAL A 55 4.74 9.15 16.13
N ALA A 56 4.46 9.31 17.43
CA ALA A 56 4.84 10.50 18.18
C ALA A 56 5.66 10.14 19.42
N ALA A 57 6.47 11.10 19.88
CA ALA A 57 7.17 11.02 21.16
C ALA A 57 6.33 11.69 22.24
N CYS A 58 6.11 11.01 23.37
CA CYS A 58 5.39 11.59 24.50
C CYS A 58 6.16 12.82 25.05
N PRO A 59 5.55 14.02 25.14
CA PRO A 59 6.23 15.20 25.67
C PRO A 59 6.68 15.03 27.13
N ASN A 60 6.00 14.16 27.89
CA ASN A 60 6.28 13.92 29.30
C ASN A 60 7.43 12.94 29.56
N CYS A 61 7.56 11.87 28.77
CA CYS A 61 8.52 10.79 29.05
C CYS A 61 9.38 10.40 27.84
N GLN A 62 9.27 11.14 26.74
CA GLN A 62 10.03 10.99 25.48
C GLN A 62 9.92 9.62 24.82
N THR A 63 9.01 8.76 25.29
CA THR A 63 8.79 7.44 24.69
C THR A 63 8.02 7.59 23.40
N ARG A 64 8.52 6.98 22.33
CA ARG A 64 7.84 6.90 21.04
C ARG A 64 6.78 5.81 21.06
N PHE A 65 5.61 6.11 20.51
CA PHE A 65 4.50 5.16 20.42
C PHE A 65 3.62 5.45 19.21
N ASP A 66 2.89 4.44 18.78
CA ASP A 66 1.87 4.55 17.74
C ASP A 66 0.60 5.17 18.34
N MET A 67 0.23 6.34 17.83
CA MET A 67 -0.96 7.06 18.24
C MET A 67 -2.25 6.33 17.83
N LEU A 68 -2.26 5.57 16.73
CA LEU A 68 -3.44 4.80 16.30
C LEU A 68 -3.70 3.59 17.20
N ALA A 69 -2.67 2.96 17.76
CA ALA A 69 -2.87 1.83 18.68
C ALA A 69 -3.41 2.27 20.06
N HIS A 70 -3.20 3.54 20.43
CA HIS A 70 -3.51 4.07 21.75
C HIS A 70 -4.46 5.27 21.73
N HIS A 71 -5.12 5.52 20.60
CA HIS A 71 -6.18 6.50 20.50
C HIS A 71 -7.41 6.01 21.24
N TYR A 72 -8.11 6.95 21.84
CA TYR A 72 -9.45 6.73 22.35
C TYR A 72 -10.20 8.06 22.29
N SER A 73 -11.43 8.00 21.81
CA SER A 73 -12.31 9.17 21.81
C SER A 73 -12.95 9.30 23.19
N ILE A 74 -12.54 10.28 23.99
CA ILE A 74 -13.42 10.79 25.04
C ILE A 74 -14.31 11.83 24.36
N GLY A 75 -15.37 11.36 23.72
CA GLY A 75 -16.41 12.27 23.25
C GLY A 75 -17.17 12.80 24.46
N LEU A 76 -17.25 14.13 24.59
CA LEU A 76 -18.45 14.82 25.09
C LEU A 76 -18.42 16.36 24.90
N PHE A 77 -17.27 17.05 24.76
CA PHE A 77 -17.28 18.53 24.79
C PHE A 77 -16.36 19.31 23.82
N ASP A 78 -15.34 18.72 23.20
CA ASP A 78 -14.29 19.50 22.50
C ASP A 78 -13.89 19.00 21.09
N ASN A 79 -14.55 17.97 20.55
CA ASN A 79 -14.22 17.37 19.23
C ASN A 79 -12.74 16.98 19.07
N LEU A 80 -12.04 16.72 20.17
CA LEU A 80 -10.64 16.32 20.18
C LEU A 80 -10.52 14.80 20.27
N VAL A 81 -9.54 14.25 19.53
CA VAL A 81 -9.11 12.85 19.71
C VAL A 81 -8.01 12.84 20.74
N TYR A 82 -8.03 11.88 21.67
CA TYR A 82 -7.01 11.74 22.69
C TYR A 82 -6.19 10.48 22.47
N VAL A 83 -4.94 10.50 22.94
CA VAL A 83 -4.10 9.31 23.05
C VAL A 83 -3.59 9.15 24.46
N LYS A 84 -3.40 7.90 24.88
CA LYS A 84 -2.79 7.57 26.17
C LYS A 84 -1.38 7.09 25.94
N CYS A 85 -0.38 7.72 26.55
CA CYS A 85 0.99 7.22 26.47
C CYS A 85 1.08 5.82 27.10
N PRO A 86 1.65 4.80 26.44
CA PRO A 86 1.73 3.45 26.99
C PRO A 86 2.70 3.32 28.17
N LYS A 87 3.66 4.26 28.33
CA LYS A 87 4.65 4.23 29.42
C LYS A 87 4.23 5.01 30.64
N CYS A 88 3.87 6.28 30.49
CA CYS A 88 3.52 7.15 31.62
C CYS A 88 2.00 7.31 31.82
N HIS A 89 1.19 6.69 30.95
CA HIS A 89 -0.28 6.70 31.03
C HIS A 89 -0.95 8.07 30.99
N LYS A 90 -0.20 9.13 30.69
CA LYS A 90 -0.74 10.47 30.53
C LYS A 90 -1.58 10.56 29.25
N THR A 91 -2.74 11.18 29.38
CA THR A 91 -3.64 11.50 28.28
C THR A 91 -3.20 12.79 27.60
N LEU A 92 -3.14 12.77 26.28
CA LEU A 92 -2.69 13.89 25.46
C LEU A 92 -3.70 14.12 24.32
N PRO A 93 -4.15 15.35 24.08
CA PRO A 93 -4.98 15.64 22.92
C PRO A 93 -4.14 15.60 21.64
N LEU A 94 -4.73 15.06 20.58
CA LEU A 94 -4.24 15.14 19.22
C LEU A 94 -4.76 16.42 18.59
N LYS A 95 -3.90 17.11 17.83
CA LYS A 95 -4.27 18.20 16.95
C LYS A 95 -3.99 17.78 15.52
N GLY A 96 -4.97 17.99 14.63
CA GLY A 96 -4.74 17.88 13.20
C GLY A 96 -3.76 18.97 12.75
N GLY A 97 -2.64 18.56 12.17
CA GLY A 97 -1.70 19.44 11.48
C GLY A 97 -2.20 19.84 10.09
N SER A 98 -1.74 20.97 9.58
CA SER A 98 -1.99 21.39 8.20
C SER A 98 -1.30 20.42 7.24
N GLY A 99 -2.06 19.70 6.40
CA GLY A 99 -1.53 18.74 5.44
C GLY A 99 -1.79 17.25 5.76
N GLY A 100 -2.60 16.96 6.79
CA GLY A 100 -2.93 15.59 7.19
C GLY A 100 -1.88 14.93 8.07
N ASP A 101 -1.03 15.73 8.72
CA ASP A 101 -0.17 15.30 9.82
C ASP A 101 -0.97 15.35 11.14
N VAL A 102 -0.56 14.56 12.12
CA VAL A 102 -1.21 14.50 13.44
C VAL A 102 -0.15 14.71 14.50
N ASP A 103 -0.35 15.70 15.36
CA ASP A 103 0.62 16.07 16.40
C ASP A 103 0.00 16.01 17.79
N LEU A 104 0.86 15.80 18.79
CA LEU A 104 0.50 15.94 20.19
C LEU A 104 0.51 17.41 20.57
N VAL A 105 -0.55 17.88 21.24
CA VAL A 105 -0.55 19.22 21.83
C VAL A 105 0.49 19.26 22.96
N GLN A 106 1.49 20.14 22.82
CA GLN A 106 2.39 20.47 23.90
C GLN A 106 1.63 21.31 24.92
N GLY A 107 1.50 20.79 26.14
CA GLY A 107 0.92 21.48 27.29
C GLY A 107 1.99 21.92 28.26
#